data_AF-A0A2B5X6T4-F1
#
_entry.id   AF-A0A2B5X6T4-F1
#
_cell.length_a   1.000
_cell.length_b   1.000
_cell.length_c   1.000
_cell.angle_alpha   90.00
_cell.angle_beta   90.00
_cell.angle_gamma   90.00
#
_symmetry.space_group_name_H-M   'P 1'
#
loop_
_entity.id
_entity.type
_entity.pdbx_description
1 polymer ?
#
loop_
_entity_poly.entity_id
_entity_poly.type
_entity_poly.pdbx_seq_one_letter_code
_entity_poly.pdbx_strand_id
1 'polypeptide(L)'
;MILLKEGIEDLQTDVKTNKQYAVSLIQALTELRKDVSNDGRVFQDHQKILSSILSSKTTGLEADEAHMKEIMEILSHFRQVESDGYKVVCWPAIGTWIAGGIMIATAKINLAQFQPAFEALNQTIDQKKTVNRIVFTASQNVSEMTNAINDAVKSLQYMVDQWNDLDSQYAGVLQSIEKADEKATANRFAFLKPMLDTAKDSWKTLKTDADTLKEGLKELKIEPVNTPK
;
A
#
# COMPACT_ATOMS: atom_id res chain seq x y z
N MET A 1 -33.18 -28.26 -3.30
CA MET A 1 -32.11 -29.22 -2.98
C MET A 1 -30.99 -29.07 -3.99
N ILE A 2 -31.21 -29.44 -5.26
CA ILE A 2 -30.27 -29.20 -6.39
C ILE A 2 -29.82 -27.73 -6.45
N LEU A 3 -30.78 -26.79 -6.53
CA LEU A 3 -30.49 -25.35 -6.58
C LEU A 3 -29.71 -24.76 -5.38
N LEU A 4 -29.83 -25.36 -4.20
CA LEU A 4 -29.14 -24.86 -3.00
C LEU A 4 -27.69 -25.34 -2.98
N LYS A 5 -27.47 -26.60 -3.36
CA LYS A 5 -26.12 -27.16 -3.47
C LYS A 5 -25.34 -26.48 -4.60
N GLU A 6 -25.95 -26.37 -5.78
CA GLU A 6 -25.36 -25.69 -6.95
C GLU A 6 -25.00 -24.24 -6.62
N GLY A 7 -25.89 -23.47 -5.98
CA GLY A 7 -25.59 -22.08 -5.63
C GLY A 7 -24.43 -21.91 -4.62
N ILE A 8 -24.23 -22.86 -3.71
CA ILE A 8 -23.09 -22.84 -2.78
C ILE A 8 -21.80 -23.29 -3.48
N GLU A 9 -21.88 -24.23 -4.43
CA GLU A 9 -20.74 -24.65 -5.28
C GLU A 9 -20.27 -23.51 -6.22
N ASP A 10 -21.21 -22.74 -6.78
CA ASP A 10 -20.91 -21.56 -7.58
C ASP A 10 -20.17 -20.50 -6.75
N LEU A 11 -20.68 -20.18 -5.54
CA LEU A 11 -20.02 -19.24 -4.64
C LEU A 11 -18.63 -19.72 -4.20
N GLN A 12 -18.46 -21.02 -3.96
CA GLN A 12 -17.16 -21.60 -3.65
C GLN A 12 -16.19 -21.47 -4.84
N THR A 13 -16.69 -21.59 -6.07
CA THR A 13 -15.90 -21.40 -7.29
C THR A 13 -15.46 -19.94 -7.46
N ASP A 14 -16.34 -18.99 -7.16
CA ASP A 14 -16.00 -17.56 -7.16
C ASP A 14 -14.93 -17.23 -6.11
N VAL A 15 -15.04 -17.78 -4.90
CA VAL A 15 -14.02 -17.65 -3.83
C VAL A 15 -12.66 -18.15 -4.31
N LYS A 16 -12.60 -19.33 -4.95
CA LYS A 16 -11.36 -19.89 -5.50
C LYS A 16 -10.78 -19.01 -6.60
N THR A 17 -11.63 -18.43 -7.44
CA THR A 17 -11.22 -17.52 -8.51
C THR A 17 -10.65 -16.22 -7.92
N ASN A 18 -11.30 -15.63 -6.93
CA ASN A 18 -10.82 -14.42 -6.25
C ASN A 18 -9.49 -14.66 -5.51
N LYS A 19 -9.32 -15.82 -4.90
CA LYS A 19 -8.04 -16.26 -4.35
C LYS A 19 -6.93 -16.26 -5.41
N GLN A 20 -7.21 -16.79 -6.60
CA GLN A 20 -6.22 -16.83 -7.69
C GLN A 20 -5.82 -15.42 -8.13
N TYR A 21 -6.76 -14.47 -8.18
CA TYR A 21 -6.44 -13.06 -8.44
C TYR A 21 -5.53 -12.46 -7.37
N ALA A 22 -5.82 -12.70 -6.09
CA ALA A 22 -4.99 -12.21 -4.99
C ALA A 22 -3.57 -12.81 -5.02
N VAL A 23 -3.44 -14.11 -5.29
CA VAL A 23 -2.13 -14.78 -5.45
C VAL A 23 -1.34 -14.21 -6.63
N SER A 24 -2.01 -13.99 -7.77
CA SER A 24 -1.36 -13.41 -8.97
C SER A 24 -0.87 -11.98 -8.71
N LEU A 25 -1.63 -11.18 -7.97
CA LEU A 25 -1.23 -9.83 -7.57
C LEU A 25 -0.02 -9.85 -6.62
N ILE A 26 0.01 -10.78 -5.65
CA ILE A 26 1.17 -10.97 -4.77
C ILE A 26 2.43 -11.32 -5.58
N GLN A 27 2.30 -12.19 -6.59
CA GLN A 27 3.42 -12.57 -7.45
C GLN A 27 3.95 -11.35 -8.22
N ALA A 28 3.07 -10.61 -8.90
CA ALA A 28 3.45 -9.41 -9.65
C ALA A 28 4.12 -8.35 -8.76
N LEU A 29 3.59 -8.12 -7.56
CA LEU A 29 4.19 -7.19 -6.59
C LEU A 29 5.54 -7.70 -6.06
N THR A 30 5.69 -9.01 -5.87
CA THR A 30 6.96 -9.61 -5.43
C THR A 30 8.05 -9.47 -6.50
N GLU A 31 7.68 -9.64 -7.77
CA GLU A 31 8.58 -9.40 -8.92
C GLU A 31 8.96 -7.92 -9.01
N LEU A 32 7.98 -7.01 -8.98
CA LEU A 32 8.24 -5.58 -8.96
C LEU A 32 9.16 -5.18 -7.79
N ARG A 33 8.92 -5.71 -6.58
CA ARG A 33 9.79 -5.48 -5.41
C ARG A 33 11.23 -5.92 -5.68
N LYS A 34 11.41 -7.08 -6.33
CA LYS A 34 12.74 -7.62 -6.62
C LYS A 34 13.49 -6.70 -7.58
N ASP A 35 12.83 -6.25 -8.64
CA ASP A 35 13.43 -5.36 -9.64
C ASP A 35 13.76 -3.99 -9.04
N VAL A 36 12.79 -3.38 -8.35
CA VAL A 36 12.98 -2.09 -7.64
C VAL A 36 14.06 -2.20 -6.56
N SER A 37 14.16 -3.32 -5.85
CA SER A 37 15.20 -3.54 -4.83
C SER A 37 16.59 -3.69 -5.44
N ASN A 38 16.71 -4.35 -6.60
CA ASN A 38 17.98 -4.48 -7.31
C ASN A 38 18.46 -3.12 -7.81
N ASP A 39 17.60 -2.39 -8.51
CA ASP A 39 17.90 -1.06 -9.03
C ASP A 39 18.17 -0.08 -7.88
N GLY A 40 17.39 -0.18 -6.80
CA GLY A 40 17.55 0.62 -5.59
C GLY A 40 18.91 0.42 -4.93
N ARG A 41 19.38 -0.83 -4.80
CA ARG A 41 20.73 -1.12 -4.26
C ARG A 41 21.82 -0.50 -5.12
N VAL A 42 21.77 -0.70 -6.44
CA VAL A 42 22.75 -0.11 -7.37
C VAL A 42 22.73 1.41 -7.29
N PHE A 43 21.54 2.01 -7.23
CA PHE A 43 21.40 3.45 -7.16
C PHE A 43 21.88 4.04 -5.83
N GLN A 44 21.63 3.37 -4.70
CA GLN A 44 22.19 3.74 -3.40
C GLN A 44 23.72 3.67 -3.41
N ASP A 45 24.32 2.66 -4.03
CA ASP A 45 25.78 2.56 -4.12
C ASP A 45 26.36 3.69 -4.98
N HIS A 46 25.72 4.01 -6.11
CA HIS A 46 26.08 5.19 -6.90
C HIS A 46 25.90 6.51 -6.14
N GLN A 47 24.84 6.64 -5.34
CA GLN A 47 24.60 7.81 -4.50
C GLN A 47 25.71 7.98 -3.46
N LYS A 48 26.15 6.90 -2.79
CA LYS A 48 27.28 6.94 -1.85
C LYS A 48 28.59 7.36 -2.52
N ILE A 49 28.86 6.85 -3.73
CA ILE A 49 30.02 7.25 -4.52
C ILE A 49 29.94 8.75 -4.85
N LEU A 50 28.79 9.21 -5.33
CA LEU A 50 28.57 10.63 -5.64
C LEU A 50 28.76 11.51 -4.39
N SER A 51 28.15 11.13 -3.26
CA SER A 51 28.30 11.83 -1.98
C SER A 51 29.77 11.94 -1.56
N SER A 52 30.53 10.85 -1.65
CA SER A 52 31.97 10.84 -1.34
C SER A 52 32.77 11.76 -2.28
N ILE A 53 32.45 11.79 -3.57
CA ILE A 53 33.10 12.70 -4.52
C ILE A 53 32.76 14.16 -4.16
N LEU A 54 31.50 14.45 -3.85
CA LEU A 54 31.04 15.79 -3.56
C LEU A 54 31.53 16.29 -2.20
N SER A 55 31.61 15.46 -1.17
CA SER A 55 32.11 15.84 0.16
C SER A 55 33.56 16.31 0.12
N SER A 56 34.37 15.77 -0.79
CA SER A 56 35.72 16.28 -1.06
C SER A 56 35.77 17.65 -1.73
N LYS A 57 34.65 18.13 -2.29
CA LYS A 57 34.52 19.34 -3.12
C LYS A 57 33.53 20.38 -2.60
N THR A 58 32.84 20.10 -1.49
CA THR A 58 31.94 21.03 -0.82
C THR A 58 31.87 20.77 0.67
N THR A 59 31.85 21.83 1.47
CA THR A 59 31.71 21.74 2.93
C THR A 59 30.24 21.63 3.33
N GLY A 60 29.99 20.98 4.47
CA GLY A 60 28.66 20.83 5.04
C GLY A 60 27.70 20.02 4.15
N LEU A 61 28.21 19.07 3.36
CA LEU A 61 27.39 18.10 2.62
C LEU A 61 26.76 17.07 3.58
N GLU A 62 27.52 16.62 4.57
CA GLU A 62 27.04 15.63 5.55
C GLU A 62 25.88 16.18 6.40
N ALA A 63 25.98 17.43 6.84
CA ALA A 63 24.88 18.10 7.53
C ALA A 63 23.64 18.26 6.63
N ASP A 64 23.86 18.52 5.33
CA ASP A 64 22.80 18.62 4.33
C ASP A 64 22.05 17.28 4.17
N GLU A 65 22.81 16.18 4.07
CA GLU A 65 22.26 14.82 4.01
C GLU A 65 21.53 14.43 5.29
N ALA A 66 22.03 14.85 6.46
CA ALA A 66 21.38 14.59 7.75
C ALA A 66 19.99 15.24 7.83
N HIS A 67 19.86 16.51 7.41
CA HIS A 67 18.56 17.19 7.36
C HIS A 67 17.62 16.56 6.32
N MET A 68 18.14 16.15 5.16
CA MET A 68 17.35 15.42 4.16
C MET A 68 16.85 14.08 4.71
N LYS A 69 17.68 13.36 5.46
CA LYS A 69 17.32 12.08 6.08
C LYS A 69 16.25 12.26 7.16
N GLU A 70 16.39 13.26 8.02
CA GLU A 70 15.41 13.61 9.05
C GLU A 70 14.02 13.86 8.43
N ILE A 71 13.95 14.64 7.35
CA ILE A 71 12.71 14.88 6.63
C ILE A 71 12.12 13.56 6.10
N MET A 72 12.93 12.69 5.49
CA MET A 72 12.45 11.41 4.94
C MET A 72 11.97 10.43 6.00
N GLU A 73 12.64 10.34 7.15
CA GLU A 73 12.26 9.45 8.26
C GLU A 73 10.90 9.83 8.85
N ILE A 74 10.68 11.13 9.08
CA ILE A 74 9.40 11.62 9.59
C ILE A 74 8.28 11.37 8.56
N LEU A 75 8.56 11.52 7.27
CA LEU A 75 7.60 11.21 6.19
C LEU A 75 7.25 9.73 6.13
N SER A 76 8.25 8.85 6.26
CA SER A 76 8.04 7.41 6.34
C SER A 76 7.18 7.05 7.55
N HIS A 77 7.47 7.62 8.72
CA HIS A 77 6.71 7.36 9.94
C HIS A 77 5.24 7.75 9.79
N PHE A 78 4.96 8.91 9.22
CA PHE A 78 3.59 9.37 8.98
C PHE A 78 2.83 8.42 8.03
N ARG A 79 3.46 8.01 6.92
CA ARG A 79 2.88 7.02 6.00
C ARG A 79 2.55 5.69 6.70
N GLN A 80 3.42 5.24 7.59
CA GLN A 80 3.22 4.00 8.36
C GLN A 80 2.03 4.08 9.32
N VAL A 81 1.98 5.13 10.16
CA VAL A 81 0.91 5.32 11.15
C VAL A 81 -0.47 5.38 10.49
N GLU A 82 -0.55 5.95 9.29
CA GLU A 82 -1.80 6.04 8.54
C GLU A 82 -2.18 4.75 7.85
N SER A 83 -1.21 3.96 7.38
CA SER A 83 -1.49 2.63 6.84
C SER A 83 -1.98 1.65 7.92
N ASP A 84 -1.56 1.83 9.18
CA ASP A 84 -1.96 0.99 10.31
C ASP A 84 -3.36 1.36 10.86
N GLY A 85 -3.85 2.57 10.55
CA GLY A 85 -5.22 2.98 10.85
C GLY A 85 -6.19 2.45 9.80
N TYR A 86 -7.14 1.60 10.20
CA TYR A 86 -8.20 0.96 9.39
C TYR A 86 -9.08 1.87 8.48
N LYS A 87 -8.80 3.17 8.37
CA LYS A 87 -9.48 4.11 7.46
C LYS A 87 -8.53 4.56 6.36
N VAL A 88 -8.67 3.94 5.18
CA VAL A 88 -8.10 4.47 3.93
C VAL A 88 -8.82 5.78 3.59
N VAL A 89 -8.35 6.88 4.14
CA VAL A 89 -8.76 8.22 3.68
C VAL A 89 -8.13 8.41 2.30
N CYS A 90 -8.86 8.93 1.31
CA CYS A 90 -8.24 9.34 0.04
C CYS A 90 -7.45 10.63 0.27
N TRP A 91 -6.16 10.61 -0.04
CA TRP A 91 -5.22 11.65 0.36
C TRP A 91 -4.92 12.64 -0.77
N PRO A 92 -5.14 13.95 -0.57
CA PRO A 92 -4.47 14.95 -1.38
C PRO A 92 -3.02 15.08 -0.92
N ALA A 93 -2.06 14.85 -1.82
CA ALA A 93 -0.64 15.11 -1.58
C ALA A 93 -0.38 16.62 -1.67
N ILE A 94 0.11 17.23 -0.58
CA ILE A 94 0.59 18.62 -0.57
C ILE A 94 2.11 18.57 -0.81
N GLY A 95 2.56 19.11 -1.94
CA GLY A 95 3.99 19.24 -2.25
C GLY A 95 4.63 20.41 -1.51
N THR A 96 5.71 20.15 -0.76
CA THR A 96 6.57 21.19 -0.17
C THR A 96 7.85 21.32 -1.00
N TRP A 97 8.25 22.55 -1.31
CA TRP A 97 9.47 22.85 -2.04
C TRP A 97 10.63 23.12 -1.08
N ILE A 98 11.78 22.52 -1.36
CA ILE A 98 13.05 22.88 -0.73
C ILE A 98 13.96 23.58 -1.73
N ALA A 99 14.85 24.45 -1.24
CA ALA A 99 15.84 25.12 -2.08
C ALA A 99 16.64 24.11 -2.92
N GLY A 100 16.80 24.39 -4.21
CA GLY A 100 17.34 23.44 -5.19
C GLY A 100 16.27 22.70 -6.03
N GLY A 101 14.99 23.05 -5.88
CA GLY A 101 13.93 22.62 -6.81
C GLY A 101 13.39 21.21 -6.58
N ILE A 102 13.67 20.62 -5.42
CA ILE A 102 13.15 19.30 -5.07
C ILE A 102 11.78 19.46 -4.43
N MET A 103 10.81 18.73 -4.99
CA MET A 103 9.48 18.62 -4.43
C MET A 103 9.40 17.38 -3.55
N ILE A 104 8.95 17.56 -2.31
CA ILE A 104 8.61 16.46 -1.42
C ILE A 104 7.09 16.42 -1.28
N ALA A 105 6.47 15.35 -1.79
CA ALA A 105 5.04 15.11 -1.64
C ALA A 105 4.75 14.62 -0.22
N THR A 106 3.92 15.36 0.51
CA THR A 106 3.58 15.04 1.90
C THR A 106 2.08 14.96 2.08
N ALA A 107 1.63 13.98 2.85
CA ALA A 107 0.25 13.76 3.18
C ALA A 107 -0.08 14.61 4.43
N LYS A 108 -0.93 15.65 4.34
CA LYS A 108 -1.40 16.54 5.44
C LYS A 108 -0.56 16.54 6.73
N ILE A 109 0.71 16.93 6.65
CA ILE A 109 1.55 16.97 7.85
C ILE A 109 1.47 18.33 8.52
N ASN A 110 1.63 18.36 9.83
CA ASN A 110 1.91 19.57 10.57
C ASN A 110 3.31 20.09 10.16
N LEU A 111 3.37 20.89 9.09
CA LEU A 111 4.60 21.43 8.50
C LEU A 111 5.52 22.09 9.53
N ALA A 112 4.98 22.55 10.65
CA ALA A 112 5.72 23.09 11.79
C ALA A 112 6.80 22.15 12.33
N GLN A 113 6.60 20.81 12.28
CA GLN A 113 7.60 19.86 12.78
C GLN A 113 8.84 19.74 11.87
N PHE A 114 8.71 20.11 10.59
CA PHE A 114 9.80 20.08 9.63
C PHE A 114 10.45 21.44 9.42
N GLN A 115 9.86 22.50 9.98
CA GLN A 115 10.30 23.87 9.81
C GLN A 115 11.82 24.03 10.05
N PRO A 116 12.42 23.47 11.12
CA PRO A 116 13.86 23.63 11.35
C PRO A 116 14.73 22.98 10.26
N ALA A 117 14.39 21.77 9.82
CA ALA A 117 15.12 21.06 8.78
C ALA A 117 14.96 21.74 7.41
N PHE A 118 13.76 22.22 7.07
CA PHE A 118 13.53 22.99 5.86
C PHE A 118 14.27 24.33 5.86
N GLU A 119 14.30 25.05 6.99
CA GLU A 119 15.05 26.30 7.13
C GLU A 119 16.55 26.07 6.95
N ALA A 120 17.11 25.01 7.54
CA ALA A 120 18.52 24.64 7.38
C ALA A 120 18.89 24.32 5.92
N LEU A 121 18.02 23.59 5.20
CA LEU A 121 18.22 23.29 3.77
C LEU A 121 18.09 24.52 2.88
N ASN A 122 17.25 25.49 3.26
CA ASN A 122 17.06 26.73 2.49
C ASN A 122 18.22 27.73 2.64
N GLN A 123 19.02 27.64 3.70
CA GLN A 123 20.20 28.47 3.92
C GLN A 123 21.45 28.00 3.17
N THR A 124 21.44 26.78 2.64
CA THR A 124 22.64 26.06 2.14
C THR A 124 22.57 25.79 0.64
N ILE A 125 22.46 26.84 -0.17
CA ILE A 125 22.30 26.72 -1.63
C ILE A 125 23.67 26.68 -2.33
N ASP A 126 24.17 25.48 -2.62
CA ASP A 126 25.29 25.22 -3.55
C ASP A 126 24.82 24.22 -4.63
N GLN A 127 25.28 24.39 -5.87
CA GLN A 127 24.94 23.51 -7.00
C GLN A 127 25.28 22.03 -6.71
N LYS A 128 26.42 21.78 -6.02
CA LYS A 128 26.81 20.40 -5.64
C LYS A 128 25.84 19.79 -4.64
N LYS A 129 25.39 20.58 -3.66
CA LYS A 129 24.36 20.16 -2.69
C LYS A 129 23.03 19.91 -3.40
N THR A 130 22.62 20.77 -4.32
CA THR A 130 21.41 20.56 -5.14
C THR A 130 21.42 19.24 -5.89
N VAL A 131 22.51 18.92 -6.61
CA VAL A 131 22.63 17.64 -7.32
C VAL A 131 22.58 16.46 -6.34
N ASN A 132 23.28 16.56 -5.21
CA ASN A 132 23.26 15.51 -4.19
C ASN A 132 21.85 15.30 -3.61
N ARG A 133 21.11 16.36 -3.30
CA ARG A 133 19.75 16.27 -2.76
C ARG A 133 18.79 15.61 -3.75
N ILE A 134 18.92 15.86 -5.06
CA ILE A 134 18.08 15.22 -6.10
C ILE A 134 18.33 13.71 -6.11
N VAL A 135 19.60 13.31 -6.18
CA VAL A 135 20.01 11.90 -6.21
C VAL A 135 19.67 11.19 -4.90
N PHE A 136 19.91 11.84 -3.76
CA PHE A 136 19.55 11.34 -2.44
C PHE A 136 18.04 11.10 -2.33
N THR A 137 17.21 12.11 -2.64
CA THR A 137 15.75 12.00 -2.62
C THR A 137 15.25 10.87 -3.50
N ALA A 138 15.77 10.76 -4.73
CA ALA A 138 15.41 9.69 -5.63
C ALA A 138 15.79 8.30 -5.06
N SER A 139 16.99 8.17 -4.45
CA SER A 139 17.42 6.90 -3.82
C SER A 139 16.54 6.50 -2.63
N GLN A 140 16.11 7.47 -1.82
CA GLN A 140 15.22 7.23 -0.68
C GLN A 140 13.83 6.84 -1.16
N ASN A 141 13.28 7.52 -2.17
CA ASN A 141 11.97 7.17 -2.72
C ASN A 141 11.93 5.75 -3.28
N VAL A 142 12.99 5.28 -3.95
CA VAL A 142 13.08 3.88 -4.44
C VAL A 142 13.10 2.88 -3.28
N SER A 143 13.75 3.25 -2.17
CA SER A 143 13.79 2.43 -0.95
C SER A 143 12.40 2.36 -0.29
N GLU A 144 11.71 3.50 -0.18
CA GLU A 144 10.35 3.61 0.33
C GLU A 144 9.35 2.83 -0.54
N MET A 145 9.48 2.87 -1.86
CA MET A 145 8.66 2.04 -2.77
C MET A 145 8.85 0.55 -2.49
N THR A 146 10.09 0.10 -2.24
CA THR A 146 10.36 -1.30 -1.90
C THR A 146 9.65 -1.70 -0.60
N ASN A 147 9.68 -0.84 0.42
CA ASN A 147 9.00 -1.08 1.69
C ASN A 147 7.47 -1.09 1.53
N ALA A 148 6.90 -0.11 0.82
CA ALA A 148 5.46 -0.04 0.57
C ALA A 148 4.94 -1.27 -0.20
N ILE A 149 5.69 -1.75 -1.20
CA ILE A 149 5.35 -2.98 -1.91
C ILE A 149 5.40 -4.19 -0.96
N ASN A 150 6.39 -4.25 -0.07
CA ASN A 150 6.51 -5.34 0.89
C ASN A 150 5.34 -5.38 1.88
N ASP A 151 4.89 -4.23 2.38
CA ASP A 151 3.72 -4.17 3.27
C ASP A 151 2.43 -4.46 2.52
N ALA A 152 2.28 -4.01 1.27
CA ALA A 152 1.17 -4.41 0.41
C ALA A 152 1.12 -5.93 0.19
N VAL A 153 2.26 -6.58 -0.03
CA VAL A 153 2.34 -8.05 -0.15
C VAL A 153 1.86 -8.75 1.13
N LYS A 154 2.24 -8.27 2.32
CA LYS A 154 1.75 -8.84 3.59
C LYS A 154 0.24 -8.70 3.74
N SER A 155 -0.31 -7.51 3.45
CA SER A 155 -1.76 -7.26 3.54
C SER A 155 -2.55 -8.09 2.53
N LEU A 156 -2.01 -8.29 1.32
CA LEU A 156 -2.63 -9.18 0.32
C LEU A 156 -2.53 -10.66 0.72
N GLN A 157 -1.47 -11.07 1.42
CA GLN A 157 -1.38 -12.42 1.96
C GLN A 157 -2.51 -12.69 2.97
N TYR A 158 -2.84 -11.71 3.81
CA TYR A 158 -4.01 -11.79 4.68
C TYR A 158 -5.31 -11.99 3.88
N MET A 159 -5.49 -11.30 2.74
CA MET A 159 -6.65 -11.53 1.87
C MET A 159 -6.69 -12.95 1.29
N VAL A 160 -5.54 -13.51 0.90
CA VAL A 160 -5.45 -14.91 0.44
C VAL A 160 -5.89 -15.87 1.55
N ASP A 161 -5.48 -15.62 2.78
CA ASP A 161 -5.87 -16.44 3.93
C ASP A 161 -7.37 -16.35 4.22
N GLN A 162 -7.97 -15.16 4.08
CA GLN A 162 -9.44 -14.99 4.17
C GLN A 162 -10.17 -15.80 3.09
N TRP A 163 -9.67 -15.83 1.84
CA TRP A 163 -10.28 -16.66 0.79
C TRP A 163 -10.14 -18.17 1.07
N ASN A 164 -9.03 -18.61 1.67
CA ASN A 164 -8.86 -20.01 2.08
C ASN A 164 -9.86 -20.40 3.18
N ASP A 165 -10.07 -19.52 4.14
CA ASP A 165 -11.04 -19.74 5.21
C ASP A 165 -12.46 -19.83 4.64
N LEU A 166 -12.84 -18.89 3.77
CA LEU A 166 -14.13 -18.92 3.07
C LEU A 166 -14.32 -20.24 2.28
N ASP A 167 -13.34 -20.67 1.48
CA ASP A 167 -13.43 -21.94 0.73
C ASP A 167 -13.73 -23.13 1.66
N SER A 168 -13.07 -23.15 2.83
CA SER A 168 -13.28 -24.17 3.87
C SER A 168 -14.68 -24.09 4.49
N GLN A 169 -15.19 -22.87 4.75
CA GLN A 169 -16.54 -22.66 5.25
C GLN A 169 -17.60 -23.13 4.23
N TYR A 170 -17.44 -22.79 2.95
CA TYR A 170 -18.34 -23.26 1.88
C TYR A 170 -18.35 -24.79 1.79
N ALA A 171 -17.19 -25.44 1.86
CA ALA A 171 -17.10 -26.90 1.91
C ALA A 171 -17.84 -27.51 3.12
N GLY A 172 -17.72 -26.90 4.30
CA GLY A 172 -18.45 -27.31 5.51
C GLY A 172 -19.98 -27.15 5.39
N VAL A 173 -20.44 -26.09 4.73
CA VAL A 173 -21.86 -25.87 4.42
C VAL A 173 -22.38 -26.92 3.44
N LEU A 174 -21.62 -27.24 2.37
CA LEU A 174 -21.98 -28.30 1.43
C LEU A 174 -22.13 -29.64 2.13
N GLN A 175 -21.18 -30.02 2.99
CA GLN A 175 -21.26 -31.25 3.77
C GLN A 175 -22.49 -31.26 4.72
N SER A 176 -22.83 -30.10 5.30
CA SER A 176 -23.99 -29.95 6.18
C SER A 176 -25.31 -30.07 5.41
N ILE A 177 -25.36 -29.55 4.17
CA ILE A 177 -26.50 -29.71 3.26
C ILE A 177 -26.69 -31.19 2.93
N GLU A 178 -25.62 -31.91 2.57
CA GLU A 178 -25.68 -33.35 2.25
C GLU A 178 -26.24 -34.17 3.43
N LYS A 179 -25.69 -33.97 4.63
CA LYS A 179 -26.17 -34.65 5.85
C LYS A 179 -27.60 -34.28 6.23
N ALA A 180 -28.01 -33.04 5.97
CA ALA A 180 -29.38 -32.61 6.24
C ALA A 180 -30.37 -33.22 5.26
N ASP A 181 -29.96 -33.45 4.01
CA ASP A 181 -30.82 -33.99 2.97
C ASP A 181 -31.23 -35.45 3.20
N GLU A 182 -30.41 -36.21 3.93
CA GLU A 182 -30.72 -37.57 4.42
C GLU A 182 -31.90 -37.59 5.40
N LYS A 183 -32.33 -36.44 5.94
CA LYS A 183 -33.42 -36.36 6.93
C LYS A 183 -34.79 -36.24 6.25
N ALA A 184 -35.75 -37.04 6.72
CA ALA A 184 -37.14 -37.02 6.25
C ALA A 184 -37.98 -35.81 6.75
N THR A 185 -37.39 -34.85 7.48
CA THR A 185 -38.12 -33.73 8.08
C THR A 185 -38.23 -32.53 7.13
N ALA A 186 -39.40 -31.89 7.10
CA ALA A 186 -39.67 -30.74 6.23
C ALA A 186 -38.79 -29.51 6.50
N ASN A 187 -38.28 -29.35 7.74
CA ASN A 187 -37.47 -28.19 8.18
C ASN A 187 -35.96 -28.47 8.21
N ARG A 188 -35.48 -29.50 7.50
CA ARG A 188 -34.08 -29.95 7.59
C ARG A 188 -33.02 -28.90 7.24
N PHE A 189 -33.38 -27.85 6.49
CA PHE A 189 -32.49 -26.74 6.09
C PHE A 189 -32.74 -25.43 6.84
N ALA A 190 -33.59 -25.40 7.87
CA ALA A 190 -33.92 -24.17 8.60
C ALA A 190 -32.70 -23.46 9.23
N PHE A 191 -31.63 -24.22 9.52
CA PHE A 191 -30.37 -23.69 10.05
C PHE A 191 -29.61 -22.79 9.06
N LEU A 192 -29.82 -22.95 7.75
CA LEU A 192 -29.10 -22.18 6.72
C LEU A 192 -29.62 -20.76 6.57
N LYS A 193 -30.90 -20.52 6.86
CA LYS A 193 -31.51 -19.19 6.72
C LYS A 193 -30.75 -18.09 7.49
N PRO A 194 -30.52 -18.20 8.81
CA PRO A 194 -29.77 -17.17 9.53
C PRO A 194 -28.31 -17.03 9.07
N MET A 195 -27.68 -18.12 8.59
CA MET A 195 -26.32 -18.08 8.04
C MET A 195 -26.29 -17.30 6.71
N LEU A 196 -27.25 -17.54 5.82
CA LEU A 196 -27.36 -16.84 4.54
C LEU A 196 -27.68 -15.35 4.73
N ASP A 197 -28.57 -15.02 5.66
CA ASP A 197 -28.92 -13.63 5.98
C ASP A 197 -27.68 -12.88 6.52
N THR A 198 -26.93 -13.50 7.44
CA THR A 198 -25.68 -12.94 7.98
C THR A 198 -24.62 -12.75 6.89
N ALA A 199 -24.38 -13.78 6.07
CA ALA A 199 -23.40 -13.73 5.00
C ALA A 199 -23.74 -12.66 3.97
N LYS A 200 -25.02 -12.53 3.61
CA LYS A 200 -25.50 -11.50 2.68
C LYS A 200 -25.18 -10.09 3.17
N ASP A 201 -25.41 -9.81 4.45
CA ASP A 201 -25.11 -8.50 5.03
C ASP A 201 -23.60 -8.25 5.10
N SER A 202 -22.79 -9.24 5.49
CA SER A 202 -21.33 -9.14 5.48
C SER A 202 -20.78 -8.86 4.07
N TRP A 203 -21.23 -9.58 3.05
CA TRP A 203 -20.82 -9.38 1.66
C TRP A 203 -21.22 -8.01 1.12
N LYS A 204 -22.38 -7.49 1.52
CA LYS A 204 -22.82 -6.16 1.14
C LYS A 204 -21.89 -5.07 1.69
N THR A 205 -21.47 -5.20 2.95
CA THR A 205 -20.50 -4.28 3.57
C THR A 205 -19.16 -4.36 2.86
N LEU A 206 -18.60 -5.56 2.67
CA LEU A 206 -17.34 -5.75 1.95
C LEU A 206 -17.37 -5.17 0.54
N LYS A 207 -18.48 -5.37 -0.18
CA LYS A 207 -18.66 -4.77 -1.51
C LYS A 207 -18.63 -3.24 -1.44
N THR A 208 -19.31 -2.65 -0.46
CA THR A 208 -19.35 -1.19 -0.30
C THR A 208 -17.95 -0.63 -0.01
N ASP A 209 -17.18 -1.30 0.85
CA ASP A 209 -15.81 -0.91 1.16
C ASP A 209 -14.89 -1.05 -0.06
N ALA A 210 -15.02 -2.16 -0.81
CA ALA A 210 -14.25 -2.39 -2.04
C ALA A 210 -14.60 -1.39 -3.16
N ASP A 211 -15.87 -1.05 -3.33
CA ASP A 211 -16.31 -0.02 -4.28
C ASP A 211 -15.74 1.35 -3.89
N THR A 212 -15.78 1.69 -2.59
CA THR A 212 -15.22 2.94 -2.05
C THR A 212 -13.71 3.02 -2.31
N LEU A 213 -12.98 1.93 -2.03
CA LEU A 213 -11.56 1.85 -2.31
C LEU A 213 -11.28 2.00 -3.82
N LYS A 214 -12.06 1.34 -4.67
CA LYS A 214 -11.91 1.41 -6.12
C LYS A 214 -12.12 2.82 -6.66
N GLU A 215 -13.13 3.55 -6.17
CA GLU A 215 -13.32 4.95 -6.56
C GLU A 215 -12.18 5.82 -6.01
N GLY A 216 -11.76 5.60 -4.77
CA GLY A 216 -10.61 6.29 -4.18
C GLY A 216 -9.31 6.13 -4.98
N LEU A 217 -9.06 4.93 -5.51
CA LEU A 217 -7.91 4.67 -6.39
C LEU A 217 -7.97 5.47 -7.70
N LYS A 218 -9.17 5.80 -8.23
CA LYS A 218 -9.31 6.65 -9.42
C LYS A 218 -9.06 8.13 -9.11
N GLU A 219 -9.31 8.54 -7.87
CA GLU A 219 -9.11 9.90 -7.40
C GLU A 219 -7.65 10.20 -7.05
N LEU A 220 -6.78 9.18 -6.96
CA LEU A 220 -5.33 9.35 -6.85
C LEU A 220 -4.78 10.07 -8.08
N LYS A 221 -4.75 11.39 -7.99
CA LYS A 221 -4.11 12.28 -8.97
C LYS A 221 -2.85 12.85 -8.35
N ILE A 222 -1.74 12.71 -9.06
CA ILE A 222 -0.62 13.62 -8.89
C ILE A 222 -1.01 14.85 -9.70
N GLU A 223 -1.47 15.91 -9.02
CA GLU A 223 -1.78 17.17 -9.69
C GLU A 223 -0.53 17.67 -10.43
N PRO A 224 -0.60 17.91 -11.75
CA PRO A 224 0.52 18.46 -12.50
C PRO A 224 0.78 19.91 -12.03
N VAL A 225 2.07 20.26 -11.95
CA VAL A 225 2.54 21.51 -11.34
C VAL A 225 2.11 22.73 -12.16
N ASN A 226 1.39 23.67 -11.53
CA ASN A 226 1.42 25.08 -11.91
C ASN A 226 2.80 25.64 -11.53
N THR A 227 3.71 25.72 -12.50
CA THR A 227 4.99 26.42 -12.34
C THR A 227 4.71 27.92 -12.15
N PRO A 228 5.12 28.55 -11.04
CA PRO A 228 5.28 30.00 -11.02
C PRO A 228 6.32 30.36 -12.09
N LYS A 229 5.93 31.26 -13.00
CA LYS A 229 6.83 31.87 -13.98
C LYS A 229 7.87 32.74 -13.30
#